data_AF-A0A948PS61-F1
#
_entry.id   AF-A0A948PS61-F1
#
_cell.length_a   1.000
_cell.length_b   1.000
_cell.length_c   1.000
_cell.angle_alpha   90.00
_cell.angle_beta   90.00
_cell.angle_gamma   90.00
#
_symmetry.space_group_name_H-M   'P 1'
#
loop_
_entity.id
_entity.type
_entity.pdbx_description
1 polymer ?
#
loop_
_entity_poly.entity_id
_entity_poly.type
_entity_poly.pdbx_seq_one_letter_code
_entity_poly.pdbx_strand_id
1 'polypeptide(L)'
;MKETEKFYKEILGNGIRVVTEEVPGVRSATVGIWVNVGSYCEEKGFGGVSHFVEHMIFKGTEQRTAREISETIDRIGGDLGAWTGK
;
A
#
# COMPACT_ATOMS: atom_id res chain seq x y z
N MET A 1 -29.68 12.11 2.82
CA MET A 1 -28.93 13.10 2.01
C MET A 1 -27.61 12.44 1.67
N LYS A 2 -27.29 12.22 0.38
CA LYS A 2 -26.00 11.64 -0.01
C LYS A 2 -24.97 12.76 0.08
N GLU A 3 -24.12 12.69 1.09
CA GLU A 3 -22.96 13.56 1.22
C GLU A 3 -22.08 13.34 -0.01
N THR A 4 -21.74 14.41 -0.73
CA THR A 4 -20.99 14.34 -1.97
C THR A 4 -19.56 13.93 -1.64
N GLU A 5 -19.16 12.70 -1.99
CA GLU A 5 -17.79 12.21 -1.80
C GLU A 5 -16.80 13.15 -2.53
N LYS A 6 -15.98 13.87 -1.76
CA LYS A 6 -15.03 14.85 -2.29
C LYS A 6 -13.63 14.26 -2.25
N PHE A 7 -13.15 13.85 -3.41
CA PHE A 7 -11.79 13.38 -3.61
C PHE A 7 -10.84 14.54 -3.91
N TYR A 8 -9.66 14.51 -3.30
CA TYR A 8 -8.55 15.40 -3.60
C TYR A 8 -7.46 14.63 -4.33
N LYS A 9 -6.85 15.26 -5.33
CA LYS A 9 -5.76 14.68 -6.12
C LYS A 9 -4.63 15.69 -6.27
N GLU A 10 -3.42 15.24 -5.97
CA GLU A 10 -2.19 15.99 -6.15
C GLU A 10 -1.15 15.14 -6.88
N ILE A 11 -0.28 15.77 -7.67
CA ILE A 11 0.90 15.14 -8.26
C ILE A 11 2.11 15.83 -7.64
N LEU A 12 2.92 15.07 -6.91
CA LEU A 12 4.12 15.57 -6.26
C LEU A 12 5.21 15.88 -7.31
N GLY A 13 6.22 16.67 -6.92
CA GLY A 13 7.32 17.04 -7.83
C GLY A 13 8.12 15.87 -8.40
N ASN A 14 8.05 14.68 -7.78
CA ASN A 14 8.66 13.44 -8.24
C ASN A 14 7.72 12.55 -9.10
N GLY A 15 6.51 13.03 -9.42
CA GLY A 15 5.53 12.33 -10.26
C GLY A 15 4.59 11.37 -9.52
N ILE A 16 4.76 11.18 -8.21
CA ILE A 16 3.82 10.36 -7.41
C ILE A 16 2.46 11.05 -7.37
N ARG A 17 1.41 10.28 -7.65
CA ARG A 17 0.02 10.72 -7.53
C ARG A 17 -0.51 10.38 -6.15
N VAL A 18 -0.97 11.38 -5.42
CA VAL A 18 -1.63 11.24 -4.12
C VAL A 18 -3.12 11.49 -4.32
N VAL A 19 -3.95 10.56 -3.88
CA VAL A 19 -5.41 10.69 -3.88
C VAL A 19 -5.90 10.50 -2.46
N THR A 20 -6.70 11.43 -1.96
CA THR A 20 -7.25 11.39 -0.60
C THR A 20 -8.73 11.68 -0.59
N GLU A 21 -9.41 11.15 0.41
CA GLU A 21 -10.81 11.39 0.72
C GLU A 21 -10.92 11.58 2.24
N GLU A 22 -11.63 12.62 2.66
CA GLU A 22 -11.99 12.80 4.06
C GLU A 22 -13.35 12.16 4.30
N VAL A 23 -13.45 11.26 5.28
CA VAL A 23 -14.70 10.60 5.66
C VAL A 23 -15.14 11.12 7.04
N PRO A 24 -16.12 12.05 7.11
CA PRO A 24 -16.56 12.63 8.37
C PRO A 24 -17.10 11.58 9.35
N GLY A 25 -16.81 11.77 10.64
CA GLY A 25 -17.31 10.91 11.71
C GLY A 25 -16.53 9.61 11.95
N VAL A 26 -15.51 9.32 11.14
CA VAL A 26 -14.63 8.16 11.32
C VAL A 26 -13.34 8.57 12.05
N ARG A 27 -12.85 7.74 12.97
CA ARG A 27 -11.61 7.96 13.75
C ARG A 27 -10.49 7.00 13.37
N SER A 28 -10.50 6.53 12.12
CA SER A 28 -9.48 5.67 11.53
C SER A 28 -9.13 6.20 10.14
N ALA A 29 -8.00 5.74 9.62
CA ALA A 29 -7.57 6.04 8.26
C ALA A 29 -6.97 4.78 7.63
N THR A 30 -7.06 4.69 6.31
CA THR A 30 -6.40 3.66 5.50
C THR A 30 -5.46 4.35 4.53
N VAL A 31 -4.24 3.82 4.41
CA VAL A 31 -3.26 4.29 3.44
C VAL A 31 -2.86 3.11 2.57
N GLY A 32 -2.90 3.30 1.26
CA GLY A 32 -2.45 2.31 0.28
C GLY A 32 -1.43 2.91 -0.68
N ILE A 33 -0.52 2.06 -1.15
CA ILE A 33 0.43 2.38 -2.22
C ILE A 33 0.11 1.46 -3.38
N TRP A 34 -0.16 2.03 -4.55
CA TRP A 34 -0.42 1.28 -5.78
C TRP A 34 0.76 1.46 -6.73
N VAL A 35 1.34 0.34 -7.14
CA VAL A 35 2.36 0.29 -8.17
C VAL A 35 1.71 -0.32 -9.41
N ASN A 36 1.87 0.33 -10.57
CA ASN A 36 1.27 -0.13 -11.83
C ASN A 36 2.08 -1.26 -12.46
N VAL A 37 2.28 -2.34 -11.70
CA VAL A 37 3.01 -3.56 -12.06
C VAL A 37 2.30 -4.73 -11.38
N GLY A 38 2.26 -5.87 -12.06
CA GLY A 38 1.65 -7.09 -11.55
C GLY A 38 2.15 -8.30 -12.31
N SER A 39 1.51 -9.44 -12.10
CA SER A 39 1.88 -10.69 -12.78
C SER A 39 1.84 -10.60 -14.31
N TYR A 40 1.04 -9.69 -14.90
CA TYR A 40 1.03 -9.45 -16.34
C TYR A 40 2.37 -8.88 -16.87
N CYS A 41 3.10 -8.16 -16.04
CA CYS A 41 4.36 -7.50 -16.40
C CYS A 41 5.57 -8.43 -16.29
N GLU A 42 5.39 -9.68 -15.87
CA GLU A 42 6.49 -10.61 -15.64
C GLU A 42 7.08 -11.13 -16.95
N GLU A 43 8.41 -11.06 -17.04
CA GLU A 43 9.13 -11.62 -18.17
C GLU A 43 9.13 -13.15 -18.17
N LYS A 44 9.29 -13.73 -19.36
CA LYS A 44 9.39 -15.18 -19.50
C LYS A 44 10.56 -15.71 -18.67
N GLY A 45 10.27 -16.64 -17.75
CA GLY A 45 11.25 -17.20 -16.82
C GLY A 45 11.24 -16.58 -15.43
N PHE A 46 10.51 -15.47 -15.22
CA PHE A 46 10.35 -14.79 -13.93
C PHE A 46 8.94 -14.95 -13.34
N GLY A 47 8.20 -15.97 -13.77
CA GLY A 47 6.84 -16.22 -13.28
C GLY A 47 6.78 -16.31 -11.76
N GLY A 48 5.92 -15.50 -11.16
CA GLY A 48 5.72 -15.40 -9.71
C GLY A 48 6.60 -14.38 -8.99
N VAL A 49 7.47 -13.64 -9.70
CA VAL A 49 8.33 -12.62 -9.06
C VAL A 49 7.54 -11.52 -8.37
N SER A 50 6.39 -11.10 -8.92
CA SER A 50 5.56 -10.06 -8.32
C SER A 50 4.97 -10.51 -6.99
N HIS A 51 4.41 -11.72 -6.95
CA HIS A 51 3.91 -12.33 -5.71
C HIS A 51 5.04 -12.61 -4.72
N PHE A 52 6.22 -13.03 -5.20
CA PHE A 52 7.38 -13.20 -4.34
C PHE A 52 7.79 -11.88 -3.68
N VAL A 53 7.89 -10.79 -4.45
CA VAL A 53 8.21 -9.45 -3.94
C VAL A 53 7.17 -9.00 -2.90
N GLU A 54 5.89 -9.19 -3.17
CA GLU A 54 4.79 -8.89 -2.22
C GLU A 54 5.00 -9.53 -0.85
N HIS A 55 5.44 -10.79 -0.76
CA HIS A 55 5.75 -11.41 0.53
C HIS A 55 7.01 -10.82 1.19
N MET A 56 7.97 -10.44 0.37
CA MET A 56 9.28 -9.98 0.83
C MET A 56 9.27 -8.55 1.38
N ILE A 57 8.36 -7.68 0.94
CA ILE A 57 8.30 -6.29 1.44
C ILE A 57 8.08 -6.20 2.97
N PHE A 58 7.55 -7.26 3.59
CA PHE A 58 7.32 -7.34 5.03
C PHE A 58 8.48 -7.97 5.82
N LYS A 59 9.52 -8.48 5.17
CA LYS A 59 10.61 -9.23 5.82
C LYS A 59 11.75 -8.36 6.34
N GLY A 60 11.61 -7.04 6.23
CA GLY A 60 12.55 -6.05 6.75
C GLY A 60 13.08 -5.14 5.66
N THR A 61 13.65 -4.03 6.10
CA THR A 61 14.33 -3.01 5.29
C THR A 61 15.72 -2.76 5.88
N GLU A 62 16.50 -1.90 5.23
CA GLU A 62 17.79 -1.45 5.78
C GLU A 62 17.67 -0.77 7.15
N GLN A 63 16.49 -0.26 7.51
CA GLN A 63 16.26 0.53 8.72
C GLN A 63 15.36 -0.14 9.75
N ARG A 64 14.61 -1.18 9.36
CA ARG A 64 13.65 -1.87 10.26
C ARG A 64 13.62 -3.36 9.97
N THR A 65 13.69 -4.16 11.01
CA THR A 65 13.47 -5.61 10.94
C THR A 65 12.00 -5.94 10.68
N ALA A 66 11.72 -7.16 10.20
CA ALA A 66 10.34 -7.67 10.06
C ALA A 66 9.52 -7.54 11.35
N ARG A 67 10.16 -7.80 12.50
CA ARG A 67 9.53 -7.71 13.82
C ARG A 67 9.12 -6.29 14.15
N GLU A 68 10.01 -5.31 13.93
CA GLU A 68 9.71 -3.90 14.19
C GLU A 68 8.58 -3.39 13.29
N ILE A 69 8.51 -3.86 12.04
CA ILE A 69 7.41 -3.55 11.12
C ILE A 69 6.08 -4.07 11.68
N SER A 70 6.01 -5.35 12.06
CA SER A 70 4.80 -5.95 12.64
C SER A 70 4.38 -5.24 13.92
N GLU A 71 5.29 -5.12 14.89
CA GLU A 71 4.97 -4.55 16.20
C GLU A 71 4.51 -3.08 16.11
N THR A 72 4.97 -2.32 15.11
CA THR A 72 4.55 -0.93 14.93
C THR A 72 3.06 -0.82 14.59
N ILE A 73 2.57 -1.73 13.73
CA ILE A 73 1.15 -1.78 13.35
C ILE A 73 0.31 -2.41 14.45
N ASP A 74 0.79 -3.50 15.04
CA ASP A 74 0.09 -4.21 16.13
C ASP A 74 -0.13 -3.30 17.35
N ARG A 75 0.85 -2.45 17.71
CA ARG A 75 0.75 -1.53 18.86
C ARG A 75 -0.38 -0.51 18.74
N ILE A 76 -0.79 -0.16 17.52
CA ILE A 76 -1.90 0.78 17.29
C ILE A 76 -3.22 0.05 16.97
N GLY A 77 -3.22 -1.29 17.01
CA GLY A 77 -4.37 -2.12 16.63
C GLY A 77 -4.71 -2.00 15.14
N GLY A 78 -3.72 -1.69 14.30
CA GLY A 78 -3.89 -1.55 12.86
C GLY A 78 -3.83 -2.90 12.13
N ASP A 79 -4.11 -2.85 10.83
CA ASP A 79 -3.92 -3.97 9.90
C ASP A 79 -2.91 -3.57 8.82
N LEU A 80 -2.09 -4.53 8.40
CA LEU A 80 -1.10 -4.35 7.34
C LEU A 80 -1.18 -5.52 6.37
N GLY A 81 -1.39 -5.21 5.10
CA GLY A 81 -1.45 -6.19 4.03
C GLY A 81 -0.93 -5.65 2.71
N ALA A 82 -0.76 -6.57 1.77
CA ALA A 82 -0.51 -6.28 0.37
C ALA A 82 -1.20 -7.35 -0.48
N TRP A 83 -1.23 -7.12 -1.79
CA TRP A 83 -1.74 -8.07 -2.75
C TRP A 83 -1.09 -7.81 -4.11
N THR A 84 -0.92 -8.86 -4.90
CA THR A 84 -0.46 -8.79 -6.29
C THR A 84 -1.60 -9.10 -7.24
N GLY A 85 -1.85 -8.18 -8.16
CA GLY A 85 -2.82 -8.34 -9.23
C GLY A 85 -2.24 -8.89 -10.53
N LYS A 86 -3.11 -8.97 -11.53
CA LYS A 86 -2.68 -9.12 -12.93
C LYS A 86 -2.18 -7.79 -13.45
#